data_AF-A0AAD4DYR9-F1
#
_entry.id   AF-A0AAD4DYR9-F1
#
_cell.length_a   1.000
_cell.length_b   1.000
_cell.length_c   1.000
_cell.angle_alpha   90.00
_cell.angle_beta   90.00
_cell.angle_gamma   90.00
#
_symmetry.space_group_name_H-M   'P 1'
#
loop_
_entity.id
_entity.type
_entity.pdbx_description
1 polymer ?
#
loop_
_entity_poly.entity_id
_entity_poly.type
_entity_poly.pdbx_seq_one_letter_code
_entity_poly.pdbx_strand_id
1 'polypeptide(L)'
;MEGYGSDRGPWGYRLFPEHELRAQILKRCTTNISSDGRSLDASLQPHVSSVNEDRYLIMDLRLPNGVRRLNCVFDGHGGHETADYLVAELTPILMAGLLPTVANLEGVSDVLTRAIFDVDEAIKREIFRRTQLSEISMLLKGTYNLINARRPYKETSLGAKSRWWLMLGSRRDASSQWNASILSDNHNGNNPAEADRIKQQHPDEPECIFDDRVPGNLAVTRAVGDHSSKLPRIYTEKIFLNVEPGFRVSAAIESFIPRNLSPPYVSNLASVHYVDLHEQSSCDCFILMCSDGLKWVGIVGDVVKDDIQEAMLRLLRHALGAEDIDRVSCMLNVDMPVPYMDDTTVILQVL
;
A
#
# COMPACT_ATOMS: atom_id res chain seq x y z
N MET A 1 16.99 -7.30 -24.86
CA MET A 1 18.14 -6.69 -24.15
C MET A 1 18.31 -7.41 -22.83
N GLU A 2 19.42 -7.15 -22.14
CA GLU A 2 19.81 -7.81 -20.89
C GLU A 2 19.39 -6.94 -19.70
N GLY A 3 18.47 -7.43 -18.87
CA GLY A 3 17.97 -6.75 -17.68
C GLY A 3 18.84 -7.02 -16.44
N TYR A 4 18.93 -6.04 -15.53
CA TYR A 4 19.75 -6.13 -14.33
C TYR A 4 18.98 -6.74 -13.15
N GLY A 5 19.48 -7.86 -12.60
CA GLY A 5 19.04 -8.46 -11.33
C GLY A 5 19.85 -9.71 -10.99
N SER A 6 20.64 -9.69 -9.91
CA SER A 6 21.30 -10.90 -9.39
C SER A 6 20.22 -11.83 -8.84
N ASP A 7 20.11 -13.09 -9.25
CA ASP A 7 21.10 -14.11 -8.87
C ASP A 7 21.51 -15.11 -9.98
N ARG A 8 20.94 -15.06 -11.20
CA ARG A 8 21.37 -15.94 -12.33
C ARG A 8 21.17 -15.34 -13.73
N GLY A 9 21.98 -14.34 -14.05
CA GLY A 9 22.24 -13.91 -15.43
C GLY A 9 21.53 -12.62 -15.83
N PRO A 10 21.86 -12.07 -17.00
CA PRO A 10 21.05 -11.03 -17.60
C PRO A 10 19.69 -11.60 -18.00
N TRP A 11 18.61 -10.98 -17.54
CA TRP A 11 17.25 -11.44 -17.83
C TRP A 11 16.76 -10.85 -19.15
N GLY A 12 16.21 -11.69 -20.02
CA GLY A 12 15.73 -11.26 -21.33
C GLY A 12 14.51 -10.36 -21.22
N TYR A 13 14.48 -9.29 -22.01
CA TYR A 13 13.30 -8.44 -22.17
C TYR A 13 13.24 -7.90 -23.62
N ARG A 14 12.03 -7.60 -24.09
CA ARG A 14 11.80 -7.03 -25.43
C ARG A 14 11.74 -5.51 -25.32
N LEU A 15 12.53 -4.79 -26.12
CA LEU A 15 12.35 -3.36 -26.30
C LEU A 15 11.03 -3.08 -27.02
N PHE A 16 10.19 -2.26 -26.44
CA PHE A 16 9.00 -1.76 -27.12
C PHE A 16 9.30 -0.41 -27.78
N PRO A 17 8.86 -0.18 -29.02
CA PRO A 17 8.82 1.16 -29.59
C PRO A 17 7.94 2.09 -28.75
N GLU A 18 8.26 3.39 -28.72
CA GLU A 18 7.52 4.42 -27.96
C GLU A 18 5.99 4.35 -28.17
N HIS A 19 5.57 4.22 -29.43
CA HIS A 19 4.15 4.17 -29.80
C HIS A 19 3.41 2.91 -29.30
N GLU A 20 4.13 1.85 -28.93
CA GLU A 20 3.54 0.63 -28.37
C GLU A 20 3.40 0.70 -26.84
N LEU A 21 4.19 1.54 -26.15
CA LEU A 21 4.29 1.55 -24.68
C LEU A 21 2.93 1.75 -24.00
N ARG A 22 2.10 2.68 -24.51
CA ARG A 22 0.73 2.89 -24.00
C ARG A 22 -0.07 1.60 -23.94
N ALA A 23 -0.11 0.86 -25.05
CA ALA A 23 -0.86 -0.38 -25.13
C ALA A 23 -0.27 -1.47 -24.23
N GLN A 24 1.04 -1.49 -24.01
CA GLN A 24 1.70 -2.47 -23.14
C GLN A 24 1.46 -2.17 -21.65
N ILE A 25 1.47 -0.90 -21.24
CA ILE A 25 1.10 -0.48 -19.89
C ILE A 25 -0.34 -0.89 -19.59
N LEU A 26 -1.27 -0.55 -20.49
CA LEU A 26 -2.70 -0.85 -20.31
C LEU A 26 -3.00 -2.36 -20.32
N LYS A 27 -2.16 -3.21 -20.94
CA LYS A 27 -2.29 -4.67 -20.85
C LYS A 27 -1.96 -5.23 -19.46
N ARG A 28 -1.17 -4.50 -18.68
CA ARG A 28 -0.74 -4.88 -17.31
C ARG A 28 -1.56 -4.20 -16.23
N CYS A 29 -2.48 -3.33 -16.62
CA CYS A 29 -3.20 -2.46 -15.72
C CYS A 29 -4.70 -2.67 -15.86
N THR A 30 -5.40 -2.78 -14.74
CA THR A 30 -6.84 -2.58 -14.70
C THR A 30 -7.11 -1.10 -14.50
N THR A 31 -8.04 -0.52 -15.25
CA THR A 31 -8.44 0.87 -15.10
C THR A 31 -9.95 1.00 -15.10
N ASN A 32 -10.50 1.84 -14.23
CA ASN A 32 -11.91 2.15 -14.24
C ASN A 32 -12.10 3.66 -14.04
N ILE A 33 -13.01 4.24 -14.84
CA ILE A 33 -13.35 5.65 -14.80
C ILE A 33 -14.76 5.81 -14.25
N SER A 34 -14.95 6.78 -13.35
CA SER A 34 -16.27 7.07 -12.82
C SER A 34 -17.21 7.60 -13.92
N SER A 35 -18.51 7.40 -13.72
CA SER A 35 -19.53 7.82 -14.69
C SER A 35 -19.56 9.32 -14.94
N ASP A 36 -19.12 10.13 -13.99
CA ASP A 36 -18.97 11.58 -14.11
C ASP A 36 -17.62 12.02 -14.72
N GLY A 37 -16.73 11.07 -15.02
CA GLY A 37 -15.41 11.32 -15.58
C GLY A 37 -14.42 12.02 -14.64
N ARG A 38 -14.78 12.22 -13.37
CA ARG A 38 -13.96 12.98 -12.40
C ARG A 38 -13.01 12.12 -11.59
N SER A 39 -13.16 10.80 -11.62
CA SER A 39 -12.30 9.86 -10.89
C SER A 39 -11.84 8.75 -11.82
N LEU A 40 -10.58 8.36 -11.68
CA LEU A 40 -10.02 7.21 -12.37
C LEU A 40 -9.16 6.43 -11.38
N ASP A 41 -9.45 5.14 -11.29
CA ASP A 41 -8.68 4.17 -10.51
C ASP A 41 -7.93 3.23 -11.44
N ALA A 42 -6.71 2.87 -11.03
CA ALA A 42 -5.82 2.00 -11.79
C ALA A 42 -5.05 1.08 -10.86
N SER A 43 -4.87 -0.19 -11.25
CA SER A 43 -3.99 -1.13 -10.53
C SER A 43 -3.10 -1.86 -11.52
N LEU A 44 -1.79 -1.83 -11.29
CA LEU A 44 -0.73 -2.33 -12.16
C LEU A 44 0.03 -3.45 -11.44
N GLN A 45 0.07 -4.64 -12.04
CA GLN A 45 0.93 -5.76 -11.62
C GLN A 45 1.92 -6.07 -12.75
N PRO A 46 3.16 -5.55 -12.69
CA PRO A 46 4.12 -5.68 -13.78
C PRO A 46 4.67 -7.11 -13.92
N HIS A 47 4.81 -7.85 -12.82
CA HIS A 47 5.35 -9.21 -12.84
C HIS A 47 4.26 -10.23 -13.25
N VAL A 48 4.45 -10.84 -14.41
CA VAL A 48 3.42 -11.67 -15.10
C VAL A 48 2.95 -12.87 -14.28
N SER A 49 3.82 -13.43 -13.45
CA SER A 49 3.54 -14.63 -12.67
C SER A 49 3.16 -14.33 -11.21
N SER A 50 3.13 -13.05 -10.82
CA SER A 50 2.66 -12.65 -9.50
C SER A 50 1.15 -12.45 -9.50
N VAL A 51 0.55 -12.70 -8.33
CA VAL A 51 -0.78 -12.20 -8.03
C VAL A 51 -0.62 -10.79 -7.47
N ASN A 52 -1.48 -9.88 -7.89
CA ASN A 52 -1.52 -8.52 -7.36
C ASN A 52 -1.98 -8.55 -5.90
N GLU A 53 -1.17 -7.98 -5.00
CA GLU A 53 -1.40 -7.90 -3.56
C GLU A 53 -2.20 -6.64 -3.15
N ASP A 54 -2.17 -5.60 -3.98
CA ASP A 54 -2.93 -4.38 -3.74
C ASP A 54 -4.44 -4.58 -3.91
N ARG A 55 -5.21 -3.81 -3.14
CA ARG A 55 -6.65 -3.61 -3.36
C ARG A 55 -7.03 -2.15 -3.24
N TYR A 56 -8.23 -1.83 -3.69
CA TYR A 56 -8.85 -0.53 -3.45
C TYR A 56 -10.35 -0.68 -3.22
N LEU A 57 -10.94 0.31 -2.56
CA LEU A 57 -12.37 0.40 -2.30
C LEU A 57 -12.82 1.83 -2.61
N ILE A 58 -13.76 1.98 -3.54
CA ILE A 58 -14.40 3.25 -3.88
C ILE A 58 -15.90 3.10 -3.68
N MET A 59 -16.48 3.95 -2.85
CA MET A 59 -17.92 3.89 -2.59
C MET A 59 -18.54 5.21 -2.15
N ASP A 60 -19.80 5.38 -2.50
CA ASP A 60 -20.62 6.49 -2.04
C ASP A 60 -21.40 6.08 -0.77
N LEU A 61 -20.94 6.56 0.38
CA LEU A 61 -21.57 6.38 1.69
C LEU A 61 -22.81 7.27 1.79
N ARG A 62 -23.98 6.66 1.94
CA ARG A 62 -25.25 7.37 2.16
C ARG A 62 -25.43 7.62 3.65
N LEU A 63 -25.08 8.82 4.10
CA LEU A 63 -25.15 9.25 5.50
C LEU A 63 -26.35 10.20 5.70
N PRO A 64 -26.85 10.38 6.94
CA PRO A 64 -28.00 11.26 7.19
C PRO A 64 -27.83 12.71 6.71
N ASN A 65 -26.59 13.21 6.69
CA ASN A 65 -26.22 14.57 6.24
C ASN A 65 -25.78 14.63 4.76
N GLY A 66 -26.14 13.61 3.97
CA GLY A 66 -25.89 13.52 2.54
C GLY A 66 -24.92 12.40 2.16
N VAL A 67 -24.61 12.35 0.86
CA VAL A 67 -23.69 11.36 0.32
C VAL A 67 -22.25 11.83 0.54
N ARG A 68 -21.36 10.92 0.94
CA ARG A 68 -19.92 11.14 1.07
C ARG A 68 -19.18 10.04 0.30
N ARG A 69 -18.09 10.37 -0.38
CA ARG A 69 -17.28 9.37 -1.08
C ARG A 69 -16.16 8.86 -0.16
N LEU A 70 -16.02 7.55 -0.08
CA LEU A 70 -14.91 6.86 0.56
C LEU A 70 -14.02 6.27 -0.54
N ASN A 71 -12.74 6.65 -0.53
CA ASN A 71 -11.70 6.06 -1.34
C ASN A 71 -10.67 5.44 -0.41
N CYS A 72 -10.30 4.18 -0.65
CA CYS A 72 -9.26 3.48 0.08
C CYS A 72 -8.33 2.78 -0.90
N VAL A 73 -7.04 2.80 -0.60
CA VAL A 73 -6.02 1.98 -1.24
C VAL A 73 -5.41 1.12 -0.14
N PHE A 74 -5.27 -0.18 -0.41
CA PHE A 74 -4.69 -1.16 0.49
C PHE A 74 -3.47 -1.75 -0.21
N ASP A 75 -2.29 -1.39 0.29
CA ASP A 75 -1.00 -1.93 -0.12
C ASP A 75 -0.81 -3.27 0.61
N GLY A 76 -1.01 -4.37 -0.13
CA GLY A 76 -0.91 -5.72 0.43
C GLY A 76 0.52 -6.21 0.35
N HIS A 77 0.96 -6.96 1.37
CA HIS A 77 2.26 -7.62 1.31
C HIS A 77 2.18 -9.06 1.81
N GLY A 78 2.91 -9.92 1.13
CA GLY A 78 2.99 -11.31 1.55
C GLY A 78 1.65 -12.01 1.43
N GLY A 79 1.00 -11.82 0.29
CA GLY A 79 -0.33 -12.29 -0.08
C GLY A 79 -1.36 -11.17 -0.13
N HIS A 80 -2.45 -11.45 -0.82
CA HIS A 80 -3.52 -10.48 -1.09
C HIS A 80 -4.71 -10.61 -0.13
N GLU A 81 -4.72 -11.62 0.73
CA GLU A 81 -5.91 -12.01 1.49
C GLU A 81 -6.27 -11.03 2.61
N THR A 82 -5.30 -10.34 3.24
CA THR A 82 -5.62 -9.30 4.22
C THR A 82 -6.24 -8.09 3.53
N ALA A 83 -5.74 -7.73 2.34
CA ALA A 83 -6.31 -6.65 1.54
C ALA A 83 -7.74 -7.03 1.06
N ASP A 84 -7.97 -8.27 0.63
CA ASP A 84 -9.31 -8.78 0.32
C ASP A 84 -10.26 -8.73 1.53
N TYR A 85 -9.78 -9.15 2.70
CA TYR A 85 -10.57 -9.12 3.93
C TYR A 85 -10.94 -7.69 4.34
N LEU A 86 -10.00 -6.74 4.20
CA LEU A 86 -10.27 -5.32 4.41
C LEU A 86 -11.37 -4.80 3.48
N VAL A 87 -11.30 -5.11 2.18
CA VAL A 87 -12.35 -4.72 1.22
C VAL A 87 -13.72 -5.28 1.62
N ALA A 88 -13.76 -6.54 2.07
CA ALA A 88 -15.00 -7.21 2.45
C ALA A 88 -15.62 -6.66 3.76
N GLU A 89 -14.81 -6.40 4.79
CA GLU A 89 -15.29 -6.16 6.15
C GLU A 89 -15.27 -4.68 6.57
N LEU A 90 -14.44 -3.84 5.94
CA LEU A 90 -14.28 -2.45 6.37
C LEU A 90 -15.58 -1.65 6.21
N THR A 91 -16.28 -1.85 5.09
CA THR A 91 -17.54 -1.14 4.79
C THR A 91 -18.60 -1.31 5.88
N PRO A 92 -19.05 -2.53 6.21
CA PRO A 92 -20.11 -2.70 7.20
C PRO A 92 -19.71 -2.16 8.58
N ILE A 93 -18.44 -2.34 8.98
CA ILE A 93 -17.93 -1.82 10.26
C ILE A 93 -17.93 -0.28 10.27
N LEU A 94 -17.44 0.35 9.20
CA LEU A 94 -17.47 1.81 9.06
C LEU A 94 -18.91 2.34 9.10
N MET A 95 -19.83 1.74 8.34
CA MET A 95 -21.21 2.19 8.30
C MET A 95 -21.91 2.05 9.65
N ALA A 96 -21.64 0.97 10.40
CA ALA A 96 -22.18 0.79 11.75
C ALA A 96 -21.73 1.90 12.72
N GLY A 97 -20.48 2.37 12.60
CA GLY A 97 -19.96 3.47 13.41
C GLY A 97 -20.34 4.87 12.91
N LEU A 98 -20.43 5.07 11.59
CA LEU A 98 -20.71 6.38 10.98
C LEU A 98 -22.18 6.78 11.07
N LEU A 99 -23.11 5.84 10.84
CA LEU A 99 -24.55 6.14 10.87
C LEU A 99 -25.04 6.83 12.16
N PRO A 100 -24.67 6.39 13.37
CA PRO A 100 -25.07 7.07 14.60
C PRO A 100 -24.28 8.36 14.89
N THR A 101 -23.10 8.53 14.29
CA THR A 101 -22.11 9.56 14.65
C THR A 101 -22.19 10.80 13.73
N VAL A 102 -22.59 10.63 12.47
CA VAL A 102 -22.38 11.64 11.41
C VAL A 102 -23.41 12.78 11.41
N ALA A 103 -24.25 12.92 12.44
CA ALA A 103 -25.13 14.10 12.56
C ALA A 103 -24.33 15.42 12.55
N ASN A 104 -23.14 15.47 13.19
CA ASN A 104 -22.35 16.69 13.38
C ASN A 104 -20.86 16.58 13.00
N LEU A 105 -20.41 15.49 12.36
CA LEU A 105 -18.99 15.19 12.06
C LEU A 105 -18.06 14.99 13.28
N GLU A 106 -18.50 15.30 14.50
CA GLU A 106 -17.81 14.93 15.73
C GLU A 106 -17.70 13.41 15.85
N GLY A 107 -16.51 12.89 16.17
CA GLY A 107 -16.27 11.45 16.34
C GLY A 107 -15.99 10.64 15.07
N VAL A 108 -16.02 11.26 13.88
CA VAL A 108 -15.67 10.55 12.62
C VAL A 108 -14.25 9.98 12.69
N SER A 109 -13.28 10.73 13.23
CA SER A 109 -11.89 10.25 13.37
C SER A 109 -11.79 9.03 14.28
N ASP A 110 -12.57 8.99 15.35
CA ASP A 110 -12.61 7.85 16.27
C ASP A 110 -13.23 6.64 15.59
N VAL A 111 -14.30 6.83 14.81
CA VAL A 111 -14.94 5.76 14.02
C VAL A 111 -13.97 5.19 12.99
N LEU A 112 -13.24 6.04 12.25
CA LEU A 112 -12.25 5.60 11.26
C LEU A 112 -11.13 4.79 11.91
N THR A 113 -10.56 5.30 13.00
CA THR A 113 -9.49 4.62 13.74
C THR A 113 -9.99 3.29 14.32
N ARG A 114 -11.20 3.30 14.89
CA ARG A 114 -11.79 2.12 15.51
C ARG A 114 -12.15 1.04 14.50
N ALA A 115 -12.62 1.41 13.31
CA ALA A 115 -12.96 0.44 12.28
C ALA A 115 -11.74 -0.37 11.82
N ILE A 116 -10.59 0.30 11.59
CA ILE A 116 -9.35 -0.39 11.24
C ILE A 116 -8.88 -1.32 12.37
N PHE A 117 -8.95 -0.82 13.61
CA PHE A 117 -8.64 -1.62 14.80
C PHE A 117 -9.55 -2.86 14.91
N ASP A 118 -10.86 -2.71 14.72
CA ASP A 118 -11.83 -3.79 14.86
C ASP A 118 -11.70 -4.86 13.76
N VAL A 119 -11.35 -4.47 12.53
CA VAL A 119 -11.01 -5.41 11.45
C VAL A 119 -9.80 -6.26 11.85
N ASP A 120 -8.72 -5.63 12.32
CA ASP A 120 -7.50 -6.33 12.72
C ASP A 120 -7.74 -7.27 13.92
N GLU A 121 -8.51 -6.82 14.92
CA GLU A 121 -8.92 -7.65 16.05
C GLU A 121 -9.83 -8.81 15.63
N ALA A 122 -10.65 -8.66 14.57
CA ALA A 122 -11.42 -9.76 14.02
C ALA A 122 -10.52 -10.84 13.41
N ILE A 123 -9.46 -10.45 12.66
CA ILE A 123 -8.45 -11.38 12.14
C ILE A 123 -7.77 -12.12 13.31
N LYS A 124 -7.33 -11.38 14.34
CA LYS A 124 -6.69 -11.98 15.53
C LYS A 124 -7.59 -12.99 16.24
N ARG A 125 -8.87 -12.65 16.44
CA ARG A 125 -9.85 -13.56 17.07
C ARG A 125 -10.02 -14.83 16.24
N GLU A 126 -10.04 -14.72 14.92
CA GLU A 126 -10.19 -15.89 14.08
C GLU A 126 -8.95 -16.79 14.13
N ILE A 127 -7.73 -16.22 14.18
CA ILE A 127 -6.49 -16.99 14.42
C ILE A 127 -6.59 -17.82 15.71
N PHE A 128 -7.15 -17.25 16.79
CA PHE A 128 -7.30 -17.95 18.06
C PHE A 128 -8.45 -18.96 18.10
N ARG A 129 -9.49 -18.77 17.28
CA ARG A 129 -10.66 -19.65 17.24
C ARG A 129 -10.38 -20.95 16.48
N ARG A 130 -9.51 -20.91 15.48
CA ARG A 130 -9.19 -22.06 14.64
C ARG A 130 -8.28 -23.05 15.38
N THR A 131 -8.63 -24.33 15.29
CA THR A 131 -7.88 -25.42 15.92
C THR A 131 -7.09 -26.25 14.90
N GLN A 132 -7.42 -26.12 13.61
CA GLN A 132 -6.71 -26.79 12.53
C GLN A 132 -5.78 -25.81 11.80
N LEU A 133 -4.52 -26.23 11.60
CA LEU A 133 -3.49 -25.43 10.93
C LEU A 133 -3.86 -25.06 9.48
N SER A 134 -4.63 -25.90 8.78
CA SER A 134 -5.14 -25.62 7.44
C SER A 134 -6.10 -24.44 7.40
N GLU A 135 -6.94 -24.27 8.42
CA GLU A 135 -7.87 -23.15 8.54
C GLU A 135 -7.14 -21.85 8.89
N ILE A 136 -6.08 -21.95 9.70
CA ILE A 136 -5.22 -20.83 10.05
C ILE A 136 -4.40 -20.38 8.82
N SER A 137 -3.95 -21.33 7.98
CA SER A 137 -3.23 -21.01 6.74
C SER A 137 -3.98 -19.97 5.90
N MET A 138 -5.30 -20.11 5.74
CA MET A 138 -6.10 -19.15 4.95
C MET A 138 -6.06 -17.72 5.50
N LEU A 139 -5.95 -17.55 6.82
CA LEU A 139 -5.86 -16.23 7.48
C LEU A 139 -4.43 -15.68 7.40
N LEU A 140 -3.43 -16.56 7.42
CA LEU A 140 -2.02 -16.19 7.37
C LEU A 140 -1.51 -15.94 5.96
N LYS A 141 -2.13 -16.52 4.93
CA LYS A 141 -1.69 -16.36 3.54
C LYS A 141 -1.67 -14.90 3.07
N GLY A 142 -2.52 -14.04 3.63
CA GLY A 142 -2.49 -12.59 3.38
C GLY A 142 -1.82 -11.77 4.49
N THR A 143 -1.34 -12.42 5.53
CA THR A 143 -0.57 -11.80 6.62
C THR A 143 0.93 -11.95 6.37
N TYR A 144 1.34 -12.94 5.54
CA TYR A 144 2.74 -13.19 5.22
C TYR A 144 2.97 -14.25 4.12
N ASN A 145 3.71 -13.83 3.09
CA ASN A 145 4.43 -14.60 2.07
C ASN A 145 5.61 -13.73 1.61
N LEU A 146 6.41 -13.24 2.56
CA LEU A 146 7.56 -12.39 2.23
C LEU A 146 8.70 -13.26 1.65
N ILE A 147 8.67 -13.39 0.33
CA ILE A 147 9.86 -13.62 -0.49
C ILE A 147 10.57 -12.27 -0.64
N ASN A 148 11.90 -12.26 -0.43
CA ASN A 148 12.84 -11.16 -0.69
C ASN A 148 13.09 -10.12 0.42
N ALA A 149 13.53 -10.59 1.58
CA ALA A 149 14.41 -9.82 2.47
C ALA A 149 15.91 -10.09 2.24
N ARG A 150 16.33 -10.26 0.98
CA ARG A 150 17.72 -10.09 0.57
C ARG A 150 17.76 -9.04 -0.53
N ARG A 151 17.91 -7.77 -0.15
CA ARG A 151 18.44 -6.75 -1.06
C ARG A 151 19.85 -6.38 -0.63
N PRO A 152 20.90 -7.13 -1.02
CA PRO A 152 22.22 -6.57 -1.04
C PRO A 152 22.38 -5.89 -2.40
N TYR A 153 22.04 -4.61 -2.59
CA TYR A 153 22.77 -3.81 -3.58
C TYR A 153 22.70 -2.31 -3.35
N LYS A 154 23.90 -1.72 -3.49
CA LYS A 154 24.24 -0.32 -3.50
C LYS A 154 23.61 0.39 -4.70
N GLU A 155 23.17 1.63 -4.45
CA GLU A 155 22.99 2.72 -5.42
C GLU A 155 22.17 2.40 -6.67
N THR A 156 20.85 2.40 -6.52
CA THR A 156 19.96 3.42 -7.12
C THR A 156 18.70 3.49 -6.27
N SER A 157 18.27 4.71 -5.93
CA SER A 157 17.33 5.03 -4.85
C SER A 157 15.87 4.68 -5.15
N LEU A 158 15.54 3.39 -5.31
CA LEU A 158 14.16 2.85 -5.33
C LEU A 158 14.13 1.55 -4.48
N GLY A 159 14.51 1.68 -3.21
CA GLY A 159 14.25 0.65 -2.21
C GLY A 159 12.76 0.60 -1.92
N ALA A 160 12.17 -0.60 -1.95
CA ALA A 160 10.85 -0.90 -1.42
C ALA A 160 10.82 -0.52 0.07
N LYS A 161 10.52 0.76 0.30
CA LYS A 161 10.02 1.29 1.56
C LYS A 161 8.53 1.37 1.28
N SER A 162 7.70 0.57 1.94
CA SER A 162 6.25 0.68 1.84
C SER A 162 5.88 2.14 2.08
N ARG A 163 5.37 2.80 1.04
CA ARG A 163 5.16 4.24 0.98
C ARG A 163 3.83 4.45 0.31
N TRP A 164 2.73 4.41 1.05
CA TRP A 164 1.50 4.94 0.49
C TRP A 164 1.47 6.47 0.64
N TRP A 165 0.85 7.17 -0.32
CA TRP A 165 0.60 8.61 -0.21
C TRP A 165 -0.85 8.94 -0.46
N LEU A 166 -1.41 9.82 0.37
CA LEU A 166 -2.57 10.64 0.05
C LEU A 166 -2.07 12.06 -0.19
N MET A 167 -2.34 12.62 -1.36
CA MET A 167 -1.89 13.94 -1.76
C MET A 167 -3.03 14.80 -2.28
N LEU A 168 -3.00 16.09 -1.95
CA LEU A 168 -3.82 17.13 -2.56
C LEU A 168 -2.95 17.92 -3.53
N GLY A 169 -3.27 17.82 -4.81
CA GLY A 169 -2.77 18.74 -5.83
C GLY A 169 -3.67 19.98 -5.87
N SER A 170 -3.09 21.17 -5.79
CA SER A 170 -3.84 22.42 -5.91
C SER A 170 -3.15 23.46 -6.78
N ARG A 171 -3.93 24.25 -7.51
CA ARG A 171 -3.46 25.35 -8.35
C ARG A 171 -4.47 26.50 -8.31
N ARG A 172 -4.00 27.73 -8.06
CA ARG A 172 -4.88 28.90 -7.94
C ARG A 172 -5.50 29.34 -9.26
N ASP A 173 -4.72 29.37 -10.33
CA ASP A 173 -5.16 29.75 -11.67
C ASP A 173 -4.33 29.02 -12.73
N ALA A 174 -4.75 29.09 -13.99
CA ALA A 174 -4.08 28.39 -15.11
C ALA A 174 -2.61 28.80 -15.32
N SER A 175 -2.20 29.99 -14.84
CA SER A 175 -0.82 30.49 -14.95
C SER A 175 0.09 30.07 -13.79
N SER A 176 -0.51 29.56 -12.70
CA SER A 176 0.19 29.12 -11.51
C SER A 176 0.76 27.71 -11.68
N GLN A 177 1.88 27.43 -11.01
CA GLN A 177 2.36 26.06 -10.88
C GLN A 177 1.46 25.26 -9.94
N TRP A 178 1.36 23.96 -10.20
CA TRP A 178 0.69 23.05 -9.28
C TRP A 178 1.51 22.85 -8.01
N ASN A 179 0.83 22.92 -6.87
CA ASN A 179 1.39 22.61 -5.55
C ASN A 179 0.93 21.23 -5.08
N ALA A 180 1.79 20.55 -4.34
CA ALA A 180 1.56 19.23 -3.80
C ALA A 180 1.58 19.27 -2.26
N SER A 181 0.45 18.97 -1.64
CA SER A 181 0.34 18.80 -0.19
C SER A 181 0.17 17.32 0.16
N ILE A 182 1.09 16.75 0.94
CA ILE A 182 0.97 15.40 1.45
C ILE A 182 0.03 15.44 2.66
N LEU A 183 -1.02 14.62 2.65
CA LEU A 183 -2.03 14.54 3.70
C LEU A 183 -1.91 13.29 4.57
N SER A 184 -0.93 12.43 4.28
CA SER A 184 -0.67 11.19 4.99
C SER A 184 0.67 11.19 5.72
N ASP A 185 0.71 10.48 6.85
CA ASP A 185 1.95 10.15 7.52
C ASP A 185 2.60 8.90 6.90
N ASN A 186 3.93 8.91 6.87
CA ASN A 186 4.70 7.75 6.43
C ASN A 186 4.99 6.84 7.64
N HIS A 187 4.35 5.67 7.71
CA HIS A 187 4.47 4.72 8.81
C HIS A 187 5.50 3.61 8.52
N ASN A 188 6.78 3.97 8.49
CA ASN A 188 7.90 3.02 8.36
C ASN A 188 9.08 3.40 9.25
N GLY A 189 10.06 2.51 9.41
CA GLY A 189 11.21 2.73 10.31
C GLY A 189 12.16 3.86 9.88
N ASN A 190 11.97 4.42 8.67
CA ASN A 190 12.66 5.63 8.21
C ASN A 190 12.04 6.93 8.77
N ASN A 191 10.83 6.87 9.35
CA ASN A 191 10.22 7.99 10.05
C ASN A 191 10.74 8.02 11.50
N PRO A 192 11.51 9.03 11.91
CA PRO A 192 12.08 9.10 13.26
C PRO A 192 11.00 9.04 14.35
N ALA A 193 9.84 9.66 14.15
CA ALA A 193 8.77 9.65 15.14
C ALA A 193 8.19 8.23 15.36
N GLU A 194 8.04 7.44 14.29
CA GLU A 194 7.58 6.05 14.41
C GLU A 194 8.67 5.13 14.98
N ALA A 195 9.92 5.32 14.57
CA ALA A 195 11.04 4.57 15.12
C ALA A 195 11.22 4.84 16.62
N ASP A 196 11.14 6.09 17.04
CA ASP A 196 11.24 6.49 18.45
C ASP A 196 10.04 6.01 19.27
N ARG A 197 8.82 6.05 18.70
CA ARG A 197 7.63 5.45 19.32
C ARG A 197 7.86 3.97 19.65
N ILE A 198 8.36 3.20 18.69
CA ILE A 198 8.63 1.76 18.89
C ILE A 198 9.74 1.57 19.93
N LYS A 199 10.86 2.31 19.84
CA LYS A 199 11.94 2.23 20.86
C LYS A 199 11.47 2.56 22.28
N GLN A 200 10.55 3.51 22.43
CA GLN A 200 9.96 3.85 23.73
C GLN A 200 9.02 2.76 24.26
N GLN A 201 8.34 2.04 23.36
CA GLN A 201 7.50 0.89 23.72
C GLN A 201 8.33 -0.35 24.09
N HIS A 202 9.57 -0.44 23.60
CA HIS A 202 10.50 -1.56 23.83
C HIS A 202 11.89 -1.08 24.30
N PRO A 203 12.00 -0.44 25.48
CA PRO A 203 13.20 0.28 25.91
C PRO A 203 14.46 -0.59 26.08
N ASP A 204 14.30 -1.90 26.30
CA ASP A 204 15.40 -2.85 26.51
C ASP A 204 15.73 -3.68 25.26
N GLU A 205 15.19 -3.29 24.10
CA GLU A 205 15.29 -4.05 22.85
C GLU A 205 15.95 -3.20 21.74
N PRO A 206 17.29 -3.11 21.71
CA PRO A 206 17.98 -2.24 20.76
C PRO A 206 17.74 -2.61 19.29
N GLU A 207 17.32 -3.84 19.01
CA GLU A 207 16.97 -4.33 17.67
C GLU A 207 15.46 -4.30 17.39
N CYS A 208 14.64 -3.62 18.21
CA CYS A 208 13.20 -3.44 17.92
C CYS A 208 12.96 -2.64 16.62
N ILE A 209 13.94 -1.83 16.23
CA ILE A 209 14.13 -1.27 14.88
C ILE A 209 15.54 -1.62 14.43
N PHE A 210 15.65 -2.38 13.34
CA PHE A 210 16.92 -2.83 12.77
C PHE A 210 16.87 -2.66 11.25
N ASP A 211 17.87 -1.98 10.65
CA ASP A 211 17.89 -1.63 9.22
C ASP A 211 16.59 -0.96 8.72
N ASP A 212 16.10 0.03 9.49
CA ASP A 212 14.82 0.74 9.27
C ASP A 212 13.57 -0.18 9.23
N ARG A 213 13.67 -1.40 9.78
CA ARG A 213 12.61 -2.40 9.80
C ARG A 213 12.25 -2.84 11.22
N VAL A 214 10.99 -3.21 11.39
CA VAL A 214 10.40 -3.64 12.66
C VAL A 214 10.74 -5.12 12.91
N PRO A 215 11.22 -5.43 14.11
CA PRO A 215 12.54 -6.02 14.41
C PRO A 215 13.32 -6.64 13.23
N GLY A 216 13.74 -5.82 12.26
CA GLY A 216 14.52 -6.27 11.10
C GLY A 216 13.73 -7.03 10.02
N ASN A 217 12.41 -7.17 10.20
CA ASN A 217 11.54 -7.92 9.30
C ASN A 217 10.69 -6.99 8.41
N LEU A 218 9.76 -6.26 9.02
CA LEU A 218 8.74 -5.50 8.29
C LEU A 218 9.20 -4.07 8.01
N ALA A 219 8.93 -3.59 6.79
CA ALA A 219 9.23 -2.21 6.41
C ALA A 219 8.25 -1.21 7.05
N VAL A 220 7.02 -1.64 7.35
CA VAL A 220 5.97 -0.81 7.95
C VAL A 220 5.98 -0.89 9.47
N THR A 221 5.64 0.23 10.11
CA THR A 221 5.45 0.33 11.57
C THR A 221 3.99 0.22 11.98
N ARG A 222 3.08 0.30 11.00
CA ARG A 222 1.64 0.12 11.18
C ARG A 222 1.05 -0.66 10.03
N ALA A 223 0.20 -1.65 10.34
CA ALA A 223 -0.48 -2.49 9.37
C ALA A 223 -1.67 -3.21 10.00
N VAL A 224 -2.64 -3.60 9.17
CA VAL A 224 -3.61 -4.65 9.48
C VAL A 224 -2.98 -5.99 9.09
N GLY A 225 -3.21 -7.05 9.86
CA GLY A 225 -2.47 -8.30 9.71
C GLY A 225 -1.14 -8.27 10.47
N ASP A 226 -0.05 -8.74 9.85
CA ASP A 226 1.28 -8.92 10.43
C ASP A 226 1.32 -9.50 11.86
N HIS A 227 0.47 -10.48 12.14
CA HIS A 227 0.30 -11.03 13.48
C HIS A 227 1.58 -11.68 14.04
N SER A 228 2.54 -12.05 13.20
CA SER A 228 3.88 -12.51 13.63
C SER A 228 4.63 -11.43 14.43
N SER A 229 4.38 -10.15 14.15
CA SER A 229 4.95 -9.00 14.84
C SER A 229 4.03 -8.42 15.93
N LYS A 230 2.82 -8.97 16.08
CA LYS A 230 1.83 -8.56 17.09
C LYS A 230 1.61 -9.58 18.20
N LEU A 231 1.95 -10.85 17.95
CA LEU A 231 1.74 -11.96 18.88
C LEU A 231 3.06 -12.49 19.44
N PRO A 232 3.02 -13.11 20.64
CA PRO A 232 4.19 -13.76 21.24
C PRO A 232 4.85 -14.75 20.28
N ARG A 233 6.18 -14.80 20.30
CA ARG A 233 7.02 -15.67 19.45
C ARG A 233 6.52 -17.11 19.31
N ILE A 234 5.96 -17.69 20.38
CA ILE A 234 5.46 -19.07 20.39
C ILE A 234 4.40 -19.31 19.30
N TYR A 235 3.59 -18.31 18.95
CA TYR A 235 2.63 -18.41 17.84
C TYR A 235 3.35 -18.55 16.50
N THR A 236 4.42 -17.78 16.31
CA THR A 236 5.25 -17.89 15.11
C THR A 236 5.88 -19.28 15.01
N GLU A 237 6.52 -19.75 16.08
CA GLU A 237 7.24 -21.03 16.11
C GLU A 237 6.35 -22.27 16.02
N LYS A 238 5.18 -22.25 16.68
CA LYS A 238 4.33 -23.45 16.84
C LYS A 238 3.15 -23.48 15.88
N ILE A 239 2.65 -22.33 15.46
CA ILE A 239 1.47 -22.26 14.60
C ILE A 239 1.88 -21.81 13.22
N PHE A 240 2.43 -20.61 13.11
CA PHE A 240 2.64 -19.95 11.82
C PHE A 240 3.57 -20.78 10.95
N LEU A 241 4.80 -21.07 11.39
CA LEU A 241 5.74 -21.89 10.62
C LEU A 241 5.26 -23.30 10.25
N ASN A 242 4.18 -23.81 10.85
CA ASN A 242 3.68 -25.17 10.64
C ASN A 242 2.34 -25.23 9.88
N VAL A 243 1.76 -24.10 9.44
CA VAL A 243 0.55 -24.14 8.59
C VAL A 243 0.86 -24.72 7.21
N GLU A 244 -0.16 -25.18 6.48
CA GLU A 244 0.02 -25.73 5.12
C GLU A 244 -1.02 -25.13 4.13
N PRO A 245 -0.60 -24.56 2.98
CA PRO A 245 0.80 -24.29 2.62
C PRO A 245 1.42 -23.31 3.62
N GLY A 246 2.61 -23.66 4.09
CA GLY A 246 3.33 -22.95 5.15
C GLY A 246 4.02 -21.68 4.68
N PHE A 247 4.63 -21.00 5.64
CA PHE A 247 5.49 -19.86 5.37
C PHE A 247 6.63 -20.32 4.46
N ARG A 248 6.91 -19.55 3.41
CA ARG A 248 8.26 -19.57 2.86
C ARG A 248 9.17 -18.95 3.90
N VAL A 249 9.89 -19.79 4.64
CA VAL A 249 10.88 -19.34 5.62
C VAL A 249 12.00 -18.63 4.88
N SER A 250 11.92 -17.30 4.83
CA SER A 250 13.01 -16.47 4.35
C SER A 250 14.00 -16.22 5.49
N ALA A 251 15.25 -15.90 5.14
CA ALA A 251 16.27 -15.55 6.12
C ALA A 251 15.85 -14.40 7.07
N ALA A 252 14.93 -13.52 6.62
CA ALA A 252 14.37 -12.50 7.50
C ALA A 252 13.50 -13.07 8.62
N ILE A 253 12.65 -14.06 8.34
CA ILE A 253 11.84 -14.69 9.40
C ILE A 253 12.76 -15.35 10.42
N GLU A 254 13.79 -16.07 9.96
CA GLU A 254 14.77 -16.71 10.86
C GLU A 254 15.49 -15.69 11.73
N SER A 255 15.85 -14.52 11.18
CA SER A 255 16.46 -13.43 11.95
C SER A 255 15.48 -12.68 12.87
N PHE A 256 14.19 -12.68 12.54
CA PHE A 256 13.13 -12.00 13.27
C PHE A 256 12.72 -12.74 14.54
N ILE A 257 12.55 -14.06 14.46
CA ILE A 257 12.09 -14.89 15.58
C ILE A 257 12.87 -14.62 16.88
N PRO A 258 14.23 -14.64 16.92
CA PRO A 258 14.96 -14.37 18.15
C PRO A 258 14.77 -12.94 18.67
N ARG A 259 14.43 -11.98 17.80
CA ARG A 259 14.19 -10.57 18.11
C ARG A 259 12.74 -10.25 18.51
N ASN A 260 11.81 -11.19 18.33
CA ASN A 260 10.43 -11.06 18.81
C ASN A 260 10.38 -11.37 20.32
N LEU A 261 10.59 -10.33 21.13
CA LEU A 261 10.77 -10.37 22.58
C LEU A 261 9.53 -9.84 23.34
N SER A 262 9.04 -8.63 23.05
CA SER A 262 7.87 -8.00 23.70
C SER A 262 6.83 -7.45 22.70
N PRO A 263 6.26 -8.28 21.81
CA PRO A 263 5.23 -7.83 20.87
C PRO A 263 4.00 -7.26 21.62
N PRO A 264 3.23 -6.34 21.02
CA PRO A 264 3.23 -5.99 19.60
C PRO A 264 4.23 -4.88 19.23
N TYR A 265 4.94 -5.07 18.11
CA TYR A 265 5.84 -4.06 17.52
C TYR A 265 5.17 -3.21 16.42
N VAL A 266 4.20 -3.81 15.71
CA VAL A 266 3.42 -3.15 14.66
C VAL A 266 2.08 -2.72 15.23
N SER A 267 1.68 -1.47 14.97
CA SER A 267 0.39 -0.94 15.40
C SER A 267 -0.70 -1.12 14.33
N ASN A 268 -1.94 -1.33 14.75
CA ASN A 268 -3.14 -1.27 13.91
C ASN A 268 -3.91 0.05 14.07
N LEU A 269 -3.33 1.05 14.73
CA LEU A 269 -3.96 2.35 14.94
C LEU A 269 -3.71 3.27 13.75
N ALA A 270 -4.78 3.67 13.06
CA ALA A 270 -4.72 4.62 11.97
C ALA A 270 -4.37 6.03 12.47
N SER A 271 -3.62 6.79 11.67
CA SER A 271 -3.49 8.24 11.84
C SER A 271 -4.56 8.92 11.00
N VAL A 272 -5.29 9.86 11.60
CA VAL A 272 -6.42 10.55 10.95
C VAL A 272 -6.14 12.05 10.92
N HIS A 273 -6.26 12.63 9.72
CA HIS A 273 -6.11 14.06 9.47
C HIS A 273 -7.40 14.63 8.89
N TYR A 274 -7.74 15.84 9.30
CA TYR A 274 -8.86 16.61 8.72
C TYR A 274 -8.31 17.75 7.87
N VAL A 275 -8.83 17.88 6.66
CA VAL A 275 -8.49 18.95 5.73
C VAL A 275 -9.78 19.58 5.24
N ASP A 276 -9.93 20.89 5.45
CA ASP A 276 -11.06 21.62 4.91
C ASP A 276 -10.80 22.01 3.45
N LEU A 277 -11.55 21.38 2.54
CA LEU A 277 -11.47 21.68 1.11
C LEU A 277 -12.21 22.97 0.73
N HIS A 278 -13.04 23.54 1.61
CA HIS A 278 -13.71 24.82 1.34
C HIS A 278 -12.71 25.98 1.20
N GLU A 279 -11.58 25.92 1.90
CA GLU A 279 -10.51 26.91 1.73
C GLU A 279 -9.86 26.84 0.34
N GLN A 280 -10.04 25.73 -0.37
CA GLN A 280 -9.52 25.48 -1.72
C GLN A 280 -10.57 25.70 -2.82
N SER A 281 -11.77 26.18 -2.49
CA SER A 281 -12.90 26.34 -3.43
C SER A 281 -12.60 27.21 -4.65
N SER A 282 -11.63 28.12 -4.53
CA SER A 282 -11.19 29.01 -5.61
C SER A 282 -10.05 28.44 -6.45
N CYS A 283 -9.59 27.22 -6.14
CA CYS A 283 -8.44 26.59 -6.77
C CYS A 283 -8.85 25.33 -7.55
N ASP A 284 -8.13 25.06 -8.62
CA ASP A 284 -8.13 23.75 -9.26
C ASP A 284 -7.54 22.73 -8.30
N CYS A 285 -8.30 21.70 -7.93
CA CYS A 285 -7.85 20.69 -6.98
C CYS A 285 -8.09 19.25 -7.47
N PHE A 286 -7.21 18.35 -7.05
CA PHE A 286 -7.40 16.91 -7.19
C PHE A 286 -6.77 16.16 -6.02
N ILE A 287 -7.27 14.96 -5.77
CA ILE A 287 -6.71 14.00 -4.81
C ILE A 287 -5.99 12.90 -5.59
N LEU A 288 -4.78 12.55 -5.13
CA LEU A 288 -4.01 11.41 -5.60
C LEU A 288 -3.75 10.48 -4.43
N MET A 289 -4.20 9.22 -4.53
CA MET A 289 -3.86 8.14 -3.61
C MET A 289 -3.00 7.12 -4.36
N CYS A 290 -1.93 6.62 -3.73
CA CYS A 290 -1.06 5.61 -4.34
C CYS A 290 -0.47 4.66 -3.29
N SER A 291 -0.40 3.35 -3.56
CA SER A 291 0.24 2.33 -2.70
C SER A 291 1.77 2.44 -2.67
N ASP A 292 2.38 2.68 -3.84
CA ASP A 292 3.82 2.43 -4.06
C ASP A 292 4.70 3.70 -4.04
N GLY A 293 4.16 4.79 -3.53
CA GLY A 293 4.98 5.93 -3.14
C GLY A 293 5.22 6.97 -4.22
N LEU A 294 4.44 6.93 -5.30
CA LEU A 294 4.49 7.87 -6.41
C LEU A 294 4.09 9.29 -5.96
N LYS A 295 5.06 10.21 -5.92
CA LYS A 295 4.88 11.63 -5.55
C LYS A 295 4.93 12.56 -6.76
N TRP A 296 3.81 12.79 -7.46
CA TRP A 296 3.94 13.42 -8.79
C TRP A 296 2.81 14.33 -9.26
N VAL A 297 2.47 15.34 -8.46
CA VAL A 297 1.54 16.41 -8.87
C VAL A 297 2.02 17.13 -10.16
N GLY A 298 3.32 17.33 -10.33
CA GLY A 298 3.88 17.98 -11.53
C GLY A 298 3.77 17.17 -12.83
N ILE A 299 3.46 15.86 -12.75
CA ILE A 299 3.30 14.99 -13.93
C ILE A 299 1.87 15.02 -14.45
N VAL A 300 0.93 15.11 -13.52
CA VAL A 300 -0.49 14.95 -13.81
C VAL A 300 -1.23 16.28 -13.85
N GLY A 301 -0.78 17.29 -13.10
CA GLY A 301 -1.55 18.49 -12.86
C GLY A 301 -1.92 19.27 -14.13
N ASP A 302 -1.03 19.34 -15.12
CA ASP A 302 -1.28 20.07 -16.37
C ASP A 302 -2.39 19.43 -17.24
N VAL A 303 -2.62 18.13 -17.09
CA VAL A 303 -3.54 17.36 -17.94
C VAL A 303 -4.74 16.78 -17.18
N VAL A 304 -4.68 16.61 -15.85
CA VAL A 304 -5.67 15.87 -15.04
C VAL A 304 -7.11 16.37 -15.18
N LYS A 305 -7.30 17.67 -15.43
CA LYS A 305 -8.63 18.26 -15.61
C LYS A 305 -9.19 18.07 -17.01
N ASP A 306 -8.32 18.01 -18.01
CA ASP A 306 -8.70 17.94 -19.42
C ASP A 306 -8.80 16.48 -19.90
N ASP A 307 -7.87 15.63 -19.45
CA ASP A 307 -7.81 14.21 -19.77
C ASP A 307 -7.22 13.42 -18.58
N ILE A 308 -8.10 12.94 -17.70
CA ILE A 308 -7.73 12.13 -16.54
C ILE A 308 -7.10 10.77 -16.93
N GLN A 309 -7.42 10.24 -18.12
CA GLN A 309 -6.85 8.99 -18.60
C GLN A 309 -5.40 9.19 -19.02
N GLU A 310 -5.11 10.29 -19.72
CA GLU A 310 -3.74 10.66 -20.05
C GLU A 310 -2.93 10.97 -18.79
N ALA A 311 -3.53 11.66 -17.81
CA ALA A 311 -2.91 11.90 -16.52
C ALA A 311 -2.50 10.60 -15.82
N MET A 312 -3.41 9.62 -15.76
CA MET A 312 -3.12 8.31 -15.18
C MET A 312 -2.02 7.57 -15.95
N LEU A 313 -2.07 7.59 -17.28
CA LEU A 313 -1.06 6.93 -18.10
C LEU A 313 0.33 7.51 -17.86
N ARG A 314 0.46 8.84 -17.78
CA ARG A 314 1.73 9.51 -17.46
C ARG A 314 2.26 9.07 -16.10
N LEU A 315 1.38 8.97 -15.11
CA LEU A 315 1.75 8.53 -13.77
C LEU A 315 2.25 7.07 -13.75
N LEU A 316 1.52 6.15 -14.39
CA LEU A 316 1.91 4.74 -14.49
C LEU A 316 3.21 4.56 -15.28
N ARG A 317 3.35 5.29 -16.40
CA ARG A 317 4.60 5.30 -17.17
C ARG A 317 5.77 5.81 -16.32
N HIS A 318 5.54 6.85 -15.53
CA HIS A 318 6.57 7.38 -14.63
C HIS A 318 7.01 6.35 -13.59
N ALA A 319 6.07 5.60 -13.01
CA ALA A 319 6.37 4.50 -12.09
C ALA A 319 7.31 3.45 -12.70
N LEU A 320 7.13 3.17 -14.00
CA LEU A 320 7.90 2.15 -14.73
C LEU A 320 9.26 2.63 -15.23
N GLY A 321 9.53 3.94 -15.25
CA GLY A 321 10.79 4.48 -15.79
C GLY A 321 10.68 5.83 -16.50
N ALA A 322 9.52 6.47 -16.49
CA ALA A 322 9.31 7.80 -17.07
C ALA A 322 9.62 7.85 -18.57
N GLU A 323 10.50 8.75 -19.01
CA GLU A 323 10.88 8.90 -20.41
C GLU A 323 11.87 7.82 -20.89
N ASP A 324 12.42 7.02 -19.98
CA ASP A 324 13.36 5.96 -20.30
C ASP A 324 12.63 4.74 -20.88
N ILE A 325 12.54 4.70 -22.20
CA ILE A 325 11.90 3.63 -22.99
C ILE A 325 12.48 2.25 -22.65
N ASP A 326 13.79 2.18 -22.43
CA ASP A 326 14.49 0.95 -22.10
C ASP A 326 14.00 0.42 -20.76
N ARG A 327 14.01 1.28 -19.75
CA ARG A 327 13.56 0.97 -18.40
C ARG A 327 12.08 0.60 -18.35
N VAL A 328 11.21 1.37 -19.01
CA VAL A 328 9.77 1.06 -19.07
C VAL A 328 9.54 -0.29 -19.77
N SER A 329 10.26 -0.56 -20.86
CA SER A 329 10.16 -1.85 -21.56
C SER A 329 10.62 -3.01 -20.67
N CYS A 330 11.73 -2.84 -19.96
CA CYS A 330 12.25 -3.81 -19.00
C CYS A 330 11.21 -4.09 -17.89
N MET A 331 10.67 -3.05 -17.25
CA MET A 331 9.69 -3.20 -16.17
C MET A 331 8.37 -3.83 -16.61
N LEU A 332 8.02 -3.79 -17.90
CA LEU A 332 6.77 -4.38 -18.42
C LEU A 332 6.89 -5.85 -18.82
N ASN A 333 8.10 -6.33 -19.12
CA ASN A 333 8.26 -7.63 -19.76
C ASN A 333 9.58 -8.38 -19.47
N VAL A 334 10.38 -7.95 -18.49
CA VAL A 334 11.57 -8.71 -18.10
C VAL A 334 11.16 -10.09 -17.57
N ASP A 335 11.81 -11.11 -18.13
CA ASP A 335 11.59 -12.51 -17.79
C ASP A 335 12.42 -12.88 -16.56
N MET A 336 11.91 -12.54 -15.38
CA MET A 336 12.49 -12.91 -14.10
C MET A 336 11.58 -13.91 -13.37
N PRO A 337 12.16 -14.93 -12.70
CA PRO A 337 11.37 -15.88 -11.90
C PRO A 337 10.92 -15.30 -10.56
N VAL A 338 11.32 -14.07 -10.24
CA VAL A 338 11.03 -13.38 -8.98
C VAL A 338 10.44 -12.00 -9.27
N PRO A 339 9.54 -11.51 -8.40
CA PRO A 339 9.06 -10.13 -8.49
C PRO A 339 10.23 -9.14 -8.42
N TYR A 340 10.18 -8.13 -9.28
CA TYR A 340 11.24 -7.12 -9.46
C TYR A 340 10.75 -5.68 -9.27
N MET A 341 9.44 -5.51 -9.23
CA MET A 341 8.71 -4.28 -8.95
C MET A 341 7.50 -4.66 -8.11
N ASP A 342 7.06 -3.75 -7.26
CA ASP A 342 5.86 -3.91 -6.45
C ASP A 342 4.58 -3.72 -7.29
N ASP A 343 3.44 -4.05 -6.70
CA ASP A 343 2.16 -3.63 -7.23
C ASP A 343 1.99 -2.10 -7.13
N THR A 344 1.27 -1.50 -8.07
CA THR A 344 0.97 -0.07 -8.02
C THR A 344 -0.51 0.16 -8.23
N THR A 345 -1.19 0.63 -7.19
CA THR A 345 -2.60 1.03 -7.24
C THR A 345 -2.72 2.52 -7.01
N VAL A 346 -3.51 3.19 -7.85
CA VAL A 346 -3.71 4.63 -7.85
C VAL A 346 -5.20 4.96 -7.91
N ILE A 347 -5.62 5.92 -7.10
CA ILE A 347 -6.90 6.61 -7.28
C ILE A 347 -6.61 8.09 -7.54
N LEU A 348 -7.07 8.60 -8.68
CA LEU A 348 -6.98 10.01 -9.06
C LEU A 348 -8.39 10.59 -9.13
N GLN A 349 -8.65 11.67 -8.38
CA GLN A 349 -9.98 12.30 -8.31
C GLN A 349 -9.88 13.82 -8.42
N VAL A 350 -10.52 14.40 -9.44
CA VAL A 350 -10.71 15.85 -9.58
C VAL A 350 -11.85 16.31 -8.67
N LEU A 351 -11.64 17.41 -7.95
CA LEU A 351 -12.60 18.00 -7.01
C LEU A 351 -13.47 19.07 -7.68
#